data_AF-A0A2S9QJ63-F1
#
_entry.id   AF-A0A2S9QJ63-F1
#
_cell.length_a   1.000
_cell.length_b   1.000
_cell.length_c   1.000
_cell.angle_alpha   90.00
_cell.angle_beta   90.00
_cell.angle_gamma   90.00
#
_symmetry.space_group_name_H-M   'P 1'
#
loop_
_entity.id
_entity.type
_entity.pdbx_description
1 polymer ?
#
loop_
_entity_poly.entity_id
_entity_poly.type
_entity_poly.pdbx_seq_one_letter_code
_entity_poly.pdbx_strand_id
1 'polypeptide(L)'
;MDIVVYHNPDCGTSRNTLALIRQWGIEPHVIEYLKTPPSRALLAQLVARMGFDVRDLIRQKGTPYAELGLDGPDLTDDQLLDAMIAHPILINRPIVVSPLGVKLCRPSDVVLDLLPPMTTPPEIKKEEGVPFLKDAPVAPADPALVANLQAANLPADDLAEPGRTFFAYETLGGRPVGFGGYELQGEHVLIRSVVVLPEVRGKRIGRNILPLLLFRAREAGAKRAWLLTTSAPDFFSRAGFKPVERTEAPASILATRQASSLCPASAVLMTREISF
;
A
#
# COMPACT_ATOMS: atom_id res chain seq x y z
N MET A 1 -1.57 24.32 9.54
CA MET A 1 -0.78 23.60 8.50
C MET A 1 -1.59 23.64 7.24
N ASP A 2 -0.98 24.03 6.12
CA ASP A 2 -1.67 24.09 4.82
C ASP A 2 -1.67 22.69 4.19
N ILE A 3 -2.84 22.20 3.76
CA ILE A 3 -3.01 20.88 3.14
C ILE A 3 -3.95 21.02 1.95
N VAL A 4 -3.57 20.47 0.81
CA VAL A 4 -4.42 20.40 -0.39
C VAL A 4 -4.80 18.96 -0.66
N VAL A 5 -6.07 18.70 -0.93
CA VAL A 5 -6.59 17.36 -1.26
C VAL A 5 -7.25 17.41 -2.64
N TYR A 6 -6.66 16.71 -3.61
CA TYR A 6 -7.31 16.40 -4.88
C TYR A 6 -8.32 15.28 -4.66
N HIS A 7 -9.57 15.69 -4.46
CA HIS A 7 -10.65 14.89 -3.93
C HIS A 7 -11.61 14.40 -5.00
N ASN A 8 -12.17 13.22 -4.80
CA ASN A 8 -13.35 12.75 -5.52
C ASN A 8 -14.40 12.27 -4.50
N PRO A 9 -15.56 12.95 -4.39
CA PRO A 9 -16.59 12.63 -3.40
C PRO A 9 -17.20 11.24 -3.59
N ASP A 10 -17.14 10.66 -4.79
CA ASP A 10 -17.68 9.32 -5.07
C ASP A 10 -16.68 8.19 -4.73
N CYS A 11 -15.49 8.52 -4.24
CA CYS A 11 -14.45 7.55 -3.90
C CYS A 11 -14.30 7.38 -2.38
N GLY A 12 -14.62 6.19 -1.85
CA GLY A 12 -14.51 5.89 -0.42
C GLY A 12 -13.10 6.13 0.17
N THR A 13 -12.03 5.76 -0.54
CA THR A 13 -10.66 6.08 -0.12
C THR A 13 -10.45 7.60 0.01
N SER A 14 -10.98 8.37 -0.94
CA SER A 14 -10.84 9.83 -0.95
C SER A 14 -11.64 10.49 0.17
N ARG A 15 -12.85 10.02 0.44
CA ARG A 15 -13.66 10.49 1.58
C ARG A 15 -13.03 10.12 2.92
N ASN A 16 -12.55 8.88 3.08
CA ASN A 16 -11.83 8.44 4.27
C ASN A 16 -10.59 9.32 4.54
N THR A 17 -9.77 9.60 3.53
CA THR A 17 -8.60 10.48 3.67
C THR A 17 -9.01 11.91 4.07
N LEU A 18 -10.00 12.50 3.40
CA LEU A 18 -10.49 13.84 3.74
C LEU A 18 -11.06 13.90 5.17
N ALA A 19 -11.85 12.90 5.56
CA ALA A 19 -12.44 12.80 6.89
C ALA A 19 -11.37 12.68 7.97
N LEU A 20 -10.33 11.86 7.74
CA LEU A 20 -9.22 11.72 8.68
C LEU A 20 -8.47 13.05 8.87
N ILE A 21 -8.14 13.78 7.78
CA ILE A 21 -7.48 15.10 7.88
C ILE A 21 -8.31 16.05 8.75
N ARG A 22 -9.63 16.12 8.53
CA ARG A 22 -10.55 16.95 9.31
C ARG A 22 -10.64 16.55 10.77
N GLN A 23 -10.71 15.24 11.05
CA GLN A 23 -10.72 14.72 12.41
C GLN A 23 -9.38 14.90 13.12
N TRP A 24 -8.30 15.13 12.36
CA TRP A 24 -7.00 15.58 12.87
C TRP A 24 -6.96 17.08 13.21
N GLY A 25 -8.10 17.77 13.11
CA GLY A 25 -8.24 19.20 13.42
C GLY A 25 -7.74 20.14 12.33
N ILE A 26 -7.55 19.65 11.10
CA ILE A 26 -7.07 20.44 9.96
C ILE A 26 -8.18 20.54 8.91
N GLU A 27 -8.56 21.75 8.52
CA GLU A 27 -9.43 21.95 7.35
C GLU A 27 -8.56 22.14 6.10
N PRO A 28 -8.54 21.19 5.15
CA PRO A 28 -7.72 21.30 3.96
C PRO A 28 -8.40 22.09 2.84
N HIS A 29 -7.61 22.58 1.89
CA HIS A 29 -8.11 23.02 0.59
C HIS A 29 -8.54 21.82 -0.24
N VAL A 30 -9.84 21.69 -0.48
CA VAL A 30 -10.41 20.58 -1.25
C VAL A 30 -10.56 20.99 -2.72
N ILE A 31 -9.92 20.25 -3.61
CA ILE A 31 -10.01 20.44 -5.06
C ILE A 31 -10.74 19.23 -5.66
N GLU A 32 -11.94 19.42 -6.19
CA GLU A 32 -12.63 18.38 -6.97
C GLU A 32 -11.97 18.24 -8.35
N TYR A 33 -10.92 17.43 -8.43
CA TYR A 33 -10.00 17.40 -9.58
C TYR A 33 -10.67 16.99 -10.91
N LEU A 34 -11.84 16.35 -10.87
CA LEU A 34 -12.61 16.06 -12.09
C LEU A 34 -13.24 17.31 -12.71
N LYS A 35 -13.56 18.31 -11.88
CA LYS A 35 -14.11 19.61 -12.31
C LYS A 35 -13.00 20.61 -12.58
N THR A 36 -11.98 20.62 -11.71
CA THR A 36 -10.86 21.55 -11.75
C THR A 36 -9.55 20.77 -11.66
N PRO A 37 -9.14 20.06 -12.73
CA PRO A 37 -7.90 19.28 -12.72
C PRO A 37 -6.69 20.19 -12.54
N PRO A 38 -5.59 19.69 -11.94
CA PRO A 38 -4.33 20.40 -11.96
C PRO A 38 -3.86 20.62 -13.41
N SER A 39 -3.06 21.67 -13.64
CA SER A 39 -2.39 21.83 -14.92
C SER A 39 -1.42 20.66 -15.18
N ARG A 40 -1.11 20.39 -16.45
CA ARG A 40 -0.14 19.34 -16.83
C ARG A 40 1.19 19.46 -16.09
N ALA A 41 1.74 20.68 -16.03
CA ALA A 41 2.99 20.96 -15.33
C ALA A 41 2.89 20.68 -13.83
N LEU A 42 1.78 21.07 -13.20
CA LEU A 42 1.54 20.78 -11.79
C LEU A 42 1.36 19.28 -11.54
N LEU A 43 0.65 18.56 -12.41
CA LEU A 43 0.47 17.11 -12.31
C LEU A 43 1.82 16.38 -12.36
N ALA A 44 2.70 16.74 -13.31
CA ALA A 44 4.05 16.20 -13.41
C ALA A 44 4.88 16.49 -12.14
N GLN A 45 4.80 17.71 -11.60
CA GLN A 45 5.46 18.07 -10.34
C GLN A 45 4.93 17.26 -9.15
N LEU A 46 3.62 17.03 -9.07
CA LEU A 46 3.02 16.21 -8.02
C LEU A 46 3.53 14.78 -8.09
N VAL A 47 3.59 14.17 -9.29
CA VAL A 47 4.15 12.82 -9.50
C VAL A 47 5.59 12.76 -8.99
N ALA A 48 6.44 13.66 -9.45
CA ALA A 48 7.85 13.70 -9.04
C ALA A 48 8.01 13.82 -7.51
N ARG A 49 7.18 14.65 -6.86
CA ARG A 49 7.19 14.81 -5.39
C ARG A 49 6.65 13.61 -4.62
N MET A 50 5.86 12.74 -5.25
CA MET A 50 5.40 11.49 -4.66
C MET A 50 6.49 10.39 -4.69
N GLY A 51 7.53 10.55 -5.52
CA GLY A 51 8.58 9.54 -5.70
C GLY A 51 8.12 8.31 -6.48
N PHE A 52 7.09 8.45 -7.31
CA PHE A 52 6.52 7.39 -8.14
C PHE A 52 6.65 7.70 -9.63
N ASP A 53 6.48 6.67 -10.46
CA ASP A 53 6.44 6.81 -11.92
C ASP A 53 5.08 7.43 -12.34
N VAL A 54 5.02 8.16 -13.46
CA VAL A 54 3.74 8.72 -13.97
C VAL A 54 2.68 7.63 -14.12
N ARG A 55 3.11 6.44 -14.54
CA ARG A 55 2.24 5.26 -14.71
C ARG A 55 1.56 4.82 -13.41
N ASP A 56 2.17 5.04 -12.24
CA ASP A 56 1.56 4.72 -10.93
C ASP A 56 0.35 5.61 -10.63
N LEU A 57 0.30 6.81 -11.22
CA LEU A 57 -0.79 7.75 -11.00
C LEU A 57 -2.03 7.40 -11.85
N ILE A 58 -1.90 6.53 -12.85
CA ILE A 58 -3.03 6.22 -13.72
C ILE A 58 -3.98 5.23 -13.06
N ARG A 59 -5.23 5.66 -12.95
CA ARG A 59 -6.36 4.84 -12.55
C ARG A 59 -6.82 3.98 -13.72
N GLN A 60 -6.71 2.66 -13.55
CA GLN A 60 -7.14 1.68 -14.55
C GLN A 60 -8.64 1.33 -14.46
N LYS A 61 -9.16 1.12 -13.24
CA LYS A 61 -10.52 0.58 -13.05
C LYS A 61 -11.60 1.66 -13.15
N GLY A 62 -12.59 1.42 -14.03
CA GLY A 62 -13.73 2.32 -14.23
C GLY A 62 -13.33 3.62 -14.92
N THR A 63 -12.41 3.53 -15.87
CA THR A 63 -11.86 4.63 -16.68
C THR A 63 -11.66 4.12 -18.12
N PRO A 64 -11.44 5.01 -19.11
CA PRO A 64 -11.16 4.59 -20.49
C PRO A 64 -9.74 4.02 -20.68
N TYR A 65 -9.06 3.55 -19.62
CA TYR A 65 -7.65 3.12 -19.65
C TYR A 65 -7.36 2.07 -20.75
N ALA A 66 -8.17 1.02 -20.80
CA ALA A 66 -8.00 -0.05 -21.78
C ALA A 66 -8.44 0.39 -23.19
N GLU A 67 -9.50 1.18 -23.30
CA GLU A 67 -10.02 1.70 -24.57
C GLU A 67 -9.00 2.63 -25.26
N LEU A 68 -8.21 3.35 -24.47
CA LEU A 68 -7.14 4.23 -24.93
C LEU A 68 -5.78 3.53 -25.07
N GLY A 69 -5.71 2.21 -24.82
CA GLY A 69 -4.46 1.43 -24.95
C GLY A 69 -3.35 1.86 -23.98
N LEU A 70 -3.71 2.37 -22.79
CA LEU A 70 -2.75 2.93 -21.84
C LEU A 70 -1.91 1.87 -21.08
N ASP A 71 -2.18 0.59 -21.32
CA ASP A 71 -1.37 -0.55 -20.87
C ASP A 71 -0.10 -0.76 -21.70
N GLY A 72 0.03 -0.08 -22.84
CA GLY A 72 1.23 -0.13 -23.68
C GLY A 72 2.52 0.16 -22.88
N PRO A 73 3.49 -0.77 -22.84
CA PRO A 73 4.73 -0.59 -22.06
C PRO A 73 5.62 0.52 -22.64
N ASP A 74 5.53 0.78 -23.94
CA ASP A 74 6.34 1.77 -24.65
C ASP A 74 5.80 3.21 -24.55
N LEU A 75 4.65 3.41 -23.87
CA LEU A 75 4.09 4.75 -23.67
C LEU A 75 4.98 5.59 -22.78
N THR A 76 5.28 6.80 -23.23
CA THR A 76 6.10 7.77 -22.49
C THR A 76 5.30 8.46 -21.40
N ASP A 77 6.00 8.95 -20.37
CA ASP A 77 5.41 9.75 -19.31
C ASP A 77 4.62 10.95 -19.86
N ASP A 78 5.09 11.59 -20.93
CA ASP A 78 4.39 12.70 -21.57
C ASP A 78 3.04 12.28 -22.16
N GLN A 79 2.98 11.13 -22.84
CA GLN A 79 1.73 10.60 -23.39
C GLN A 79 0.74 10.22 -22.29
N LEU A 80 1.24 9.65 -21.20
CA LEU A 80 0.44 9.30 -20.02
C LEU A 80 -0.11 10.55 -19.31
N LEU A 81 0.69 11.61 -19.18
CA LEU A 81 0.26 12.91 -18.66
C LEU A 81 -0.80 13.55 -19.56
N ASP A 82 -0.59 13.54 -20.88
CA ASP A 82 -1.54 14.12 -21.84
C ASP A 82 -2.90 13.40 -21.77
N ALA A 83 -2.90 12.07 -21.66
CA ALA A 83 -4.12 11.29 -21.47
C ALA A 83 -4.83 11.68 -20.16
N MET A 84 -4.10 11.85 -19.05
CA MET A 84 -4.69 12.28 -17.77
C MET A 84 -5.27 13.69 -17.81
N ILE A 85 -4.69 14.60 -18.58
CA ILE A 85 -5.22 15.97 -18.76
C ILE A 85 -6.46 15.96 -19.65
N ALA A 86 -6.45 15.18 -20.73
CA ALA A 86 -7.61 15.01 -21.61
C ALA A 86 -8.78 14.29 -20.91
N HIS A 87 -8.47 13.34 -20.03
CA HIS A 87 -9.45 12.55 -19.27
C HIS A 87 -9.10 12.55 -17.78
N PRO A 88 -9.44 13.60 -17.02
CA PRO A 88 -9.10 13.71 -15.59
C PRO A 88 -9.49 12.49 -14.76
N ILE A 89 -10.52 11.74 -15.15
CA ILE A 89 -10.92 10.48 -14.48
C ILE A 89 -9.80 9.41 -14.41
N LEU A 90 -8.80 9.50 -15.29
CA LEU A 90 -7.60 8.67 -15.27
C LEU A 90 -6.64 9.04 -14.13
N ILE A 91 -6.73 10.23 -13.54
CA ILE A 91 -5.91 10.60 -12.39
C ILE A 91 -6.43 9.83 -11.16
N ASN A 92 -5.56 9.02 -10.56
CA ASN A 92 -5.88 8.29 -9.34
C ASN A 92 -5.91 9.22 -8.12
N ARG A 93 -6.58 8.78 -7.06
CA ARG A 93 -7.06 9.68 -6.00
C ARG A 93 -7.21 9.01 -4.63
N PRO A 94 -7.09 9.79 -3.53
CA PRO A 94 -6.72 11.20 -3.49
C PRO A 94 -5.22 11.43 -3.57
N ILE A 95 -4.80 12.51 -4.24
CA ILE A 95 -3.47 13.09 -4.06
C ILE A 95 -3.59 14.11 -2.91
N VAL A 96 -2.72 14.00 -1.92
CA VAL A 96 -2.64 14.94 -0.79
C VAL A 96 -1.29 15.62 -0.80
N VAL A 97 -1.30 16.95 -0.69
CA VAL A 97 -0.11 17.80 -0.62
C VAL A 97 -0.06 18.46 0.75
N SER A 98 1.10 18.42 1.40
CA SER A 98 1.36 19.13 2.64
C SER A 98 2.82 19.62 2.70
N PRO A 99 3.18 20.43 3.71
CA PRO A 99 4.58 20.76 4.00
C PRO A 99 5.47 19.53 4.25
N LEU A 100 4.91 18.40 4.66
CA LEU A 100 5.66 17.16 4.94
C LEU A 100 5.89 16.32 3.67
N GLY A 101 5.17 16.58 2.58
CA GLY A 101 5.34 15.84 1.32
C GLY A 101 4.09 15.80 0.45
N VAL A 102 4.12 14.93 -0.57
CA VAL A 102 2.98 14.63 -1.43
C VAL A 102 2.80 13.12 -1.48
N LYS A 103 1.57 12.63 -1.32
CA LYS A 103 1.27 11.20 -1.46
C LYS A 103 -0.05 10.94 -2.18
N LEU A 104 -0.06 9.89 -2.99
CA LEU A 104 -1.27 9.21 -3.44
C LEU A 104 -1.74 8.32 -2.27
N CYS A 105 -2.72 8.78 -1.50
CA CYS A 105 -3.11 8.13 -0.24
C CYS A 105 -4.00 6.90 -0.50
N ARG A 106 -3.39 5.84 -1.01
CA ARG A 106 -4.02 4.57 -1.37
C ARG A 106 -3.16 3.43 -0.81
N PRO A 107 -3.43 2.94 0.42
CA PRO A 107 -4.66 3.14 1.20
C PRO A 107 -4.75 4.52 1.87
N SER A 108 -5.96 4.87 2.33
CA SER A 108 -6.25 6.18 2.94
C SER A 108 -5.37 6.51 4.16
N ASP A 109 -4.92 5.49 4.88
CA ASP A 109 -4.09 5.58 6.09
C ASP A 109 -2.73 6.23 5.83
N VAL A 110 -2.22 6.15 4.59
CA VAL A 110 -0.96 6.79 4.15
C VAL A 110 -0.95 8.29 4.41
N VAL A 111 -2.12 8.93 4.50
CA VAL A 111 -2.21 10.37 4.82
C VAL A 111 -1.62 10.70 6.19
N LEU A 112 -1.52 9.74 7.12
CA LEU A 112 -0.90 9.93 8.42
C LEU A 112 0.55 10.39 8.32
N ASP A 113 1.27 9.99 7.27
CA ASP A 113 2.65 10.44 7.01
C ASP A 113 2.73 11.94 6.65
N LEU A 114 1.60 12.52 6.23
CA LEU A 114 1.48 13.91 5.80
C LEU A 114 0.85 14.80 6.87
N LEU A 115 0.54 14.26 8.04
CA LEU A 115 -0.07 14.96 9.16
C LEU A 115 0.96 15.24 10.27
N PRO A 116 0.80 16.33 11.02
CA PRO A 116 1.68 16.60 12.16
C PRO A 116 1.47 15.52 13.23
N PRO A 117 2.52 15.14 13.98
CA PRO A 117 2.38 14.15 15.03
C PRO A 117 1.39 14.61 16.09
N MET A 118 0.54 13.69 16.55
CA MET A 118 -0.34 13.87 17.71
C MET A 118 0.06 12.91 18.82
N THR A 119 0.17 13.42 20.05
CA THR A 119 0.52 12.62 21.23
C THR A 119 -0.54 11.59 21.57
N THR A 120 -1.81 11.90 21.38
CA THR A 120 -2.93 11.01 21.72
C THR A 120 -4.04 11.16 20.69
N PRO A 121 -3.92 10.48 19.53
CA PRO A 121 -4.96 10.53 18.52
C PRO A 121 -6.23 9.83 19.03
N PRO A 122 -7.43 10.35 18.73
CA PRO A 122 -8.65 9.60 19.00
C PRO A 122 -8.70 8.33 18.14
N GLU A 123 -9.43 7.32 18.62
CA GLU A 123 -9.71 6.14 17.81
C GLU A 123 -10.65 6.53 16.67
N ILE A 124 -10.12 6.60 15.46
CA ILE A 124 -10.88 6.94 14.26
C ILE A 124 -11.09 5.70 13.40
N LYS A 125 -12.31 5.55 12.91
CA LYS A 125 -12.70 4.50 11.96
C LYS A 125 -12.98 5.08 10.59
N LYS A 126 -12.71 4.26 9.58
CA LYS A 126 -13.14 4.48 8.20
C LYS A 126 -14.64 4.29 8.07
N GLU A 127 -15.22 4.76 6.97
CA GLU A 127 -16.62 4.57 6.61
C GLU A 127 -17.08 3.10 6.71
N GLU A 128 -16.19 2.15 6.40
CA GLU A 128 -16.47 0.71 6.45
C GLU A 128 -16.44 0.12 7.87
N GLY A 129 -16.22 0.94 8.90
CA GLY A 129 -16.19 0.56 10.32
C GLY A 129 -14.86 -0.06 10.79
N VAL A 130 -13.87 -0.16 9.91
CA VAL A 130 -12.51 -0.61 10.24
C VAL A 130 -11.67 0.56 10.77
N PRO A 131 -10.73 0.34 11.71
CA PRO A 131 -9.88 1.41 12.20
C PRO A 131 -8.89 1.89 11.14
N PHE A 132 -8.47 3.15 11.22
CA PHE A 132 -7.22 3.56 10.58
C PHE A 132 -6.04 2.93 11.31
N LEU A 133 -5.04 2.52 10.55
CA LEU A 133 -3.82 1.93 11.09
C LEU A 133 -2.64 2.86 10.90
N LYS A 134 -1.78 2.90 11.90
CA LYS A 134 -0.43 3.45 11.82
C LYS A 134 0.56 2.29 11.82
N ASP A 135 1.50 2.33 10.90
CA ASP A 135 2.62 1.42 10.86
C ASP A 135 3.87 2.06 11.48
N ALA A 136 4.70 1.23 12.12
CA ALA A 136 5.98 1.64 12.67
C ALA A 136 7.04 0.58 12.34
N PRO A 137 8.25 0.96 11.87
CA PRO A 137 9.33 0.01 11.66
C PRO A 137 9.67 -0.77 12.93
N VAL A 138 9.94 -2.06 12.77
CA VAL A 138 10.30 -2.98 13.87
C VAL A 138 11.62 -3.65 13.54
N ALA A 139 12.48 -3.78 14.55
CA ALA A 139 13.75 -4.49 14.40
C ALA A 139 13.49 -5.98 14.09
N PRO A 140 14.26 -6.61 13.18
CA PRO A 140 14.00 -8.01 12.81
C PRO A 140 14.00 -9.02 13.95
N ALA A 141 14.74 -8.77 15.03
CA ALA A 141 14.79 -9.63 16.22
C ALA A 141 13.90 -9.12 17.38
N ASP A 142 12.93 -8.24 17.09
CA ASP A 142 12.02 -7.73 18.11
C ASP A 142 11.24 -8.87 18.79
N PRO A 143 11.24 -8.95 20.14
CA PRO A 143 10.58 -10.04 20.85
C PRO A 143 9.09 -10.16 20.58
N ALA A 144 8.37 -9.04 20.38
CA ALA A 144 6.94 -9.06 20.13
C ALA A 144 6.65 -9.56 18.71
N LEU A 145 7.45 -9.18 17.72
CA LEU A 145 7.38 -9.74 16.36
C LEU A 145 7.59 -11.26 16.39
N VAL A 146 8.71 -11.72 16.99
CA VAL A 146 9.08 -13.14 17.06
C VAL A 146 7.97 -13.96 17.73
N ALA A 147 7.50 -13.53 18.91
CA ALA A 147 6.49 -14.26 19.66
C ALA A 147 5.16 -14.40 18.88
N ASN A 148 4.75 -13.34 18.17
CA ASN A 148 3.49 -13.37 17.41
C ASN A 148 3.57 -14.19 16.12
N LEU A 149 4.74 -14.23 15.47
CA LEU A 149 4.96 -15.11 14.32
C LEU A 149 4.97 -16.58 14.75
N GLN A 150 5.68 -16.91 15.83
CA GLN A 150 5.71 -18.26 16.38
C GLN A 150 4.31 -18.73 16.82
N ALA A 151 3.56 -17.88 17.52
CA ALA A 151 2.17 -18.19 17.90
C ALA A 151 1.24 -18.38 16.70
N ALA A 152 1.57 -17.80 15.55
CA ALA A 152 0.85 -17.98 14.29
C ALA A 152 1.39 -19.13 13.42
N ASN A 153 2.38 -19.90 13.91
CA ASN A 153 3.10 -20.93 13.16
C ASN A 153 3.74 -20.40 11.87
N LEU A 154 4.25 -19.17 11.91
CA LEU A 154 4.98 -18.55 10.81
C LEU A 154 6.50 -18.59 11.08
N PRO A 155 7.34 -18.70 10.04
CA PRO A 155 8.79 -18.68 10.20
C PRO A 155 9.29 -17.39 10.86
N ALA A 156 10.20 -17.54 11.82
CA ALA A 156 10.81 -16.44 12.59
C ALA A 156 12.32 -16.61 12.79
N ASP A 157 12.92 -17.70 12.30
CA ASP A 157 14.34 -18.04 12.44
C ASP A 157 15.23 -17.26 11.48
N ASP A 158 14.68 -16.70 10.41
CA ASP A 158 15.40 -15.95 9.39
C ASP A 158 15.12 -14.45 9.42
N LEU A 159 14.43 -13.91 10.42
CA LEU A 159 14.06 -12.48 10.39
C LEU A 159 15.29 -11.57 10.24
N ALA A 160 16.40 -11.91 10.90
CA ALA A 160 17.61 -11.09 10.95
C ALA A 160 18.49 -11.13 9.68
N GLU A 161 18.21 -11.96 8.67
CA GLU A 161 19.04 -11.91 7.44
C GLU A 161 18.72 -10.65 6.60
N PRO A 162 19.68 -10.19 5.77
CA PRO A 162 19.59 -8.92 5.05
C PRO A 162 18.40 -8.79 4.09
N GLY A 163 18.04 -7.55 3.78
CA GLY A 163 17.00 -7.23 2.78
C GLY A 163 15.56 -7.32 3.30
N ARG A 164 15.38 -7.60 4.59
CA ARG A 164 14.07 -7.73 5.25
C ARG A 164 13.69 -6.48 6.01
N THR A 165 12.44 -6.08 5.87
CA THR A 165 11.84 -4.94 6.59
C THR A 165 10.55 -5.40 7.25
N PHE A 166 10.34 -4.99 8.50
CA PHE A 166 9.18 -5.37 9.30
C PHE A 166 8.50 -4.14 9.89
N PHE A 167 7.19 -4.23 10.04
CA PHE A 167 6.36 -3.18 10.62
C PHE A 167 5.41 -3.77 11.66
N ALA A 168 5.27 -3.09 12.79
CA ALA A 168 4.13 -3.24 13.68
C ALA A 168 3.01 -2.33 13.22
N TYR A 169 1.77 -2.78 13.39
CA TYR A 169 0.57 -2.03 13.07
C TYR A 169 -0.24 -1.81 14.34
N GLU A 170 -0.66 -0.58 14.56
CA GLU A 170 -1.52 -0.16 15.67
C GLU A 170 -2.72 0.64 15.17
N THR A 171 -3.83 0.64 15.91
CA THR A 171 -4.88 1.63 15.70
C THR A 171 -4.39 3.00 16.15
N LEU A 172 -5.09 4.05 15.73
CA LEU A 172 -4.76 5.41 16.16
C LEU A 172 -4.88 5.63 17.68
N GLY A 173 -5.73 4.85 18.36
CA GLY A 173 -5.78 4.81 19.83
C GLY A 173 -4.67 3.98 20.49
N GLY A 174 -3.64 3.54 19.75
CA GLY A 174 -2.48 2.82 20.27
C GLY A 174 -2.73 1.33 20.56
N ARG A 175 -3.82 0.74 20.05
CA ARG A 175 -4.06 -0.70 20.21
C ARG A 175 -3.23 -1.47 19.17
N PRO A 176 -2.33 -2.39 19.57
CA PRO A 176 -1.64 -3.25 18.61
C PRO A 176 -2.62 -4.12 17.84
N VAL A 177 -2.42 -4.29 16.52
CA VAL A 177 -3.31 -5.10 15.67
C VAL A 177 -2.61 -6.17 14.86
N GLY A 178 -1.31 -6.06 14.63
CA GLY A 178 -0.57 -7.05 13.85
C GLY A 178 0.83 -6.64 13.47
N PHE A 179 1.46 -7.51 12.70
CA PHE A 179 2.76 -7.28 12.08
C PHE A 179 2.71 -7.67 10.60
N GLY A 180 3.63 -7.13 9.83
CA GLY A 180 3.80 -7.45 8.42
C GLY A 180 5.22 -7.13 8.00
N GLY A 181 5.77 -7.93 7.09
CA GLY A 181 7.11 -7.71 6.60
C GLY A 181 7.25 -8.02 5.13
N TYR A 182 8.38 -7.62 4.59
CA TYR A 182 8.74 -7.96 3.24
C TYR A 182 10.24 -8.12 3.07
N GLU A 183 10.62 -8.82 2.02
CA GLU A 183 12.00 -9.00 1.57
C GLU A 183 12.14 -8.41 0.17
N LEU A 184 12.96 -7.37 0.01
CA LEU A 184 13.14 -6.66 -1.25
C LEU A 184 14.18 -7.35 -2.14
N GLN A 185 13.85 -7.53 -3.42
CA GLN A 185 14.65 -8.23 -4.42
C GLN A 185 14.63 -7.45 -5.75
N GLY A 186 15.35 -6.32 -5.81
CA GLY A 186 15.30 -5.39 -6.94
C GLY A 186 13.92 -4.75 -7.07
N GLU A 187 13.31 -4.83 -8.25
CA GLU A 187 11.92 -4.36 -8.47
C GLU A 187 10.85 -5.35 -7.96
N HIS A 188 11.27 -6.48 -7.39
CA HIS A 188 10.38 -7.47 -6.79
C HIS A 188 10.41 -7.38 -5.28
N VAL A 189 9.30 -7.76 -4.66
CA VAL A 189 9.23 -7.94 -3.21
C VAL A 189 8.56 -9.26 -2.89
N LEU A 190 9.13 -10.00 -1.94
CA LEU A 190 8.46 -11.12 -1.32
C LEU A 190 7.73 -10.63 -0.07
N ILE A 191 6.40 -10.73 -0.05
CA ILE A 191 5.60 -10.43 1.13
C ILE A 191 5.76 -11.59 2.11
N ARG A 192 6.20 -11.24 3.32
CA ARG A 192 6.49 -12.20 4.38
C ARG A 192 5.67 -11.87 5.62
N SER A 193 5.37 -12.92 6.39
CA SER A 193 4.98 -12.77 7.80
C SER A 193 3.89 -11.72 8.09
N VAL A 194 2.77 -11.78 7.36
CA VAL A 194 1.59 -10.95 7.67
C VAL A 194 0.77 -11.66 8.74
N VAL A 195 0.74 -11.11 9.95
CA VAL A 195 0.01 -11.66 11.10
C VAL A 195 -0.94 -10.63 11.68
N VAL A 196 -2.19 -11.05 11.88
CA VAL A 196 -3.19 -10.28 12.63
C VAL A 196 -3.31 -10.89 14.03
N LEU A 197 -3.21 -10.05 15.06
CA LEU A 197 -3.27 -10.50 16.46
C LEU A 197 -4.63 -11.14 16.78
N PRO A 198 -4.69 -12.24 17.55
CA PRO A 198 -5.91 -13.01 17.81
C PRO A 198 -7.13 -12.18 18.23
N GLU A 199 -6.92 -11.17 19.07
CA GLU A 199 -7.95 -10.32 19.70
C GLU A 199 -8.70 -9.45 18.68
N VAL A 200 -8.13 -9.25 17.50
CA VAL A 200 -8.67 -8.42 16.42
C VAL A 200 -8.90 -9.18 15.12
N ARG A 201 -8.76 -10.50 15.12
CA ARG A 201 -9.11 -11.36 13.97
C ARG A 201 -10.60 -11.27 13.64
N GLY A 202 -10.94 -11.54 12.38
CA GLY A 202 -12.33 -11.43 11.88
C GLY A 202 -12.82 -9.99 11.65
N LYS A 203 -12.08 -8.96 12.12
CA LYS A 203 -12.46 -7.54 12.00
C LYS A 203 -11.92 -6.86 10.74
N ARG A 204 -11.59 -7.65 9.70
CA ARG A 204 -11.04 -7.20 8.41
C ARG A 204 -9.69 -6.46 8.48
N ILE A 205 -8.98 -6.48 9.61
CA ILE A 205 -7.69 -5.81 9.82
C ILE A 205 -6.64 -6.18 8.76
N GLY A 206 -6.56 -7.46 8.36
CA GLY A 206 -5.62 -7.88 7.31
C GLY A 206 -5.80 -7.13 5.99
N ARG A 207 -7.04 -6.70 5.67
CA ARG A 207 -7.33 -5.89 4.48
C ARG A 207 -6.85 -4.43 4.59
N ASN A 208 -6.47 -3.98 5.78
CA ASN A 208 -5.82 -2.68 5.99
C ASN A 208 -4.29 -2.83 6.07
N ILE A 209 -3.78 -3.87 6.74
CA ILE A 209 -2.34 -4.13 6.85
C ILE A 209 -1.71 -4.37 5.48
N LEU A 210 -2.27 -5.25 4.66
CA LEU A 210 -1.64 -5.65 3.41
C LEU A 210 -1.47 -4.48 2.41
N PRO A 211 -2.48 -3.62 2.16
CA PRO A 211 -2.28 -2.45 1.31
C PRO A 211 -1.24 -1.46 1.84
N LEU A 212 -1.15 -1.26 3.16
CA LEU A 212 -0.10 -0.42 3.76
C LEU A 212 1.29 -1.03 3.53
N LEU A 213 1.44 -2.33 3.79
CA LEU A 213 2.70 -3.05 3.55
C LEU A 213 3.14 -2.96 2.09
N LEU A 214 2.21 -3.13 1.15
CA LEU A 214 2.48 -2.99 -0.28
C LEU A 214 2.84 -1.55 -0.66
N PHE A 215 2.21 -0.55 -0.02
CA PHE A 215 2.57 0.85 -0.19
C PHE A 215 4.02 1.09 0.24
N ARG A 216 4.42 0.63 1.43
CA ARG A 216 5.81 0.71 1.90
C ARG A 216 6.80 0.00 0.97
N ALA A 217 6.44 -1.17 0.47
CA ALA A 217 7.26 -1.87 -0.52
C ALA A 217 7.42 -1.09 -1.82
N ARG A 218 6.36 -0.40 -2.29
CA ARG A 218 6.43 0.46 -3.48
C ARG A 218 7.31 1.69 -3.25
N GLU A 219 7.23 2.31 -2.07
CA GLU A 219 8.15 3.39 -1.67
C GLU A 219 9.62 2.92 -1.63
N ALA A 220 9.85 1.64 -1.31
CA ALA A 220 11.17 1.01 -1.37
C ALA A 220 11.59 0.57 -2.80
N GLY A 221 10.80 0.88 -3.83
CA GLY A 221 11.11 0.62 -5.24
C GLY A 221 10.51 -0.66 -5.83
N ALA A 222 9.76 -1.45 -5.06
CA ALA A 222 9.15 -2.67 -5.57
C ALA A 222 7.98 -2.38 -6.51
N LYS A 223 7.96 -2.99 -7.70
CA LYS A 223 6.87 -2.90 -8.67
C LYS A 223 5.96 -4.13 -8.66
N ARG A 224 6.48 -5.29 -8.23
CA ARG A 224 5.72 -6.55 -8.21
C ARG A 224 5.91 -7.31 -6.90
N ALA A 225 4.81 -7.66 -6.27
CA ALA A 225 4.76 -8.43 -5.05
C ALA A 225 4.54 -9.92 -5.33
N TRP A 226 5.26 -10.74 -4.59
CA TRP A 226 5.19 -12.19 -4.59
C TRP A 226 4.89 -12.67 -3.17
N LEU A 227 4.25 -13.82 -3.04
CA LEU A 227 4.09 -14.48 -1.75
C LEU A 227 3.96 -15.98 -1.92
N LEU A 228 4.32 -16.71 -0.86
CA LEU A 228 3.98 -18.13 -0.71
C LEU A 228 2.99 -18.27 0.42
N THR A 229 1.90 -19.01 0.18
CA THR A 229 0.89 -19.27 1.20
C THR A 229 0.38 -20.71 1.15
N THR A 230 0.23 -21.32 2.32
CA THR A 230 -0.44 -22.62 2.51
C THR A 230 -1.82 -22.45 3.13
N SER A 231 -2.05 -21.37 3.87
CA SER A 231 -3.18 -21.21 4.79
C SER A 231 -4.18 -20.12 4.39
N ALA A 232 -3.80 -19.20 3.49
CA ALA A 232 -4.64 -18.04 3.18
C ALA A 232 -4.72 -17.67 1.67
N PRO A 233 -4.75 -18.62 0.72
CA PRO A 233 -4.81 -18.28 -0.71
C PRO A 233 -6.04 -17.42 -1.06
N ASP A 234 -7.22 -17.73 -0.49
CA ASP A 234 -8.45 -16.95 -0.73
C ASP A 234 -8.36 -15.50 -0.27
N PHE A 235 -7.64 -15.24 0.82
CA PHE A 235 -7.45 -13.88 1.31
C PHE A 235 -6.62 -13.07 0.30
N PHE A 236 -5.51 -13.63 -0.18
CA PHE A 236 -4.63 -12.96 -1.13
C PHE A 236 -5.25 -12.85 -2.53
N SER A 237 -6.03 -13.85 -2.97
CA SER A 237 -6.82 -13.78 -4.20
C SER A 237 -7.78 -12.59 -4.19
N ARG A 238 -8.51 -12.40 -3.09
CA ARG A 238 -9.39 -11.21 -2.91
C ARG A 238 -8.60 -9.90 -2.83
N ALA A 239 -7.33 -9.95 -2.43
CA ALA A 239 -6.40 -8.82 -2.45
C ALA A 239 -5.73 -8.61 -3.83
N GLY A 240 -6.13 -9.35 -4.85
CA GLY A 240 -5.67 -9.20 -6.23
C GLY A 240 -4.41 -9.97 -6.58
N PHE A 241 -3.91 -10.83 -5.69
CA PHE A 241 -2.85 -11.80 -6.04
C PHE A 241 -3.44 -12.91 -6.90
N LYS A 242 -2.68 -13.37 -7.89
CA LYS A 242 -3.03 -14.49 -8.75
C LYS A 242 -2.07 -15.64 -8.52
N PRO A 243 -2.56 -16.88 -8.41
CA PRO A 243 -1.68 -18.05 -8.36
C PRO A 243 -0.91 -18.16 -9.69
N VAL A 244 0.35 -18.57 -9.59
CA VAL A 244 1.26 -18.74 -10.73
C VAL A 244 2.16 -19.96 -10.49
N GLU A 245 2.70 -20.52 -11.56
CA GLU A 245 3.67 -21.60 -11.46
C GLU A 245 5.01 -21.09 -10.92
N ARG A 246 5.77 -21.95 -10.23
CA ARG A 246 7.09 -21.56 -9.68
C ARG A 246 8.07 -21.11 -10.77
N THR A 247 7.94 -21.63 -11.98
CA THR A 247 8.76 -21.26 -13.14
C THR A 247 8.53 -19.82 -13.62
N GLU A 248 7.41 -19.19 -13.23
CA GLU A 248 7.11 -17.80 -13.58
C GLU A 248 7.74 -16.79 -12.61
N ALA A 249 8.17 -17.24 -11.42
CA ALA A 249 8.87 -16.37 -10.48
C ALA A 249 10.30 -16.08 -10.92
N PRO A 250 10.80 -14.86 -10.69
CA PRO A 250 12.19 -14.53 -10.93
C PRO A 250 13.09 -15.33 -9.99
N ALA A 251 14.30 -15.66 -10.48
CA ALA A 251 15.28 -16.44 -9.73
C ALA A 251 15.61 -15.84 -8.36
N SER A 252 15.60 -14.50 -8.24
CA SER A 252 15.81 -13.79 -6.97
C SER A 252 14.74 -14.10 -5.93
N ILE A 253 13.48 -14.30 -6.33
CA ILE A 253 12.39 -14.68 -5.43
C ILE A 253 12.48 -16.15 -5.05
N LEU A 254 12.81 -17.03 -6.00
CA LEU A 254 12.98 -18.46 -5.74
C LEU A 254 14.19 -18.78 -4.85
N ALA A 255 15.23 -17.95 -4.92
CA ALA A 255 16.43 -18.07 -4.09
C ALA A 255 16.22 -17.62 -2.63
N THR A 256 15.13 -16.92 -2.32
CA THR A 256 14.83 -16.51 -0.94
C THR A 256 14.68 -17.74 -0.03
N ARG A 257 15.08 -17.61 1.24
CA ARG A 257 15.00 -18.72 2.21
C ARG A 257 13.55 -19.23 2.38
N GLN A 258 12.58 -18.32 2.31
CA GLN A 258 11.17 -18.69 2.38
C GLN A 258 10.72 -19.55 1.19
N ALA A 259 11.15 -19.23 -0.03
CA ALA A 259 10.76 -20.00 -1.22
C ALA A 259 11.53 -21.34 -1.35
N SER A 260 12.78 -21.35 -0.92
CA SER A 260 13.71 -22.47 -1.11
C SER A 260 13.70 -23.51 0.02
N SER A 261 13.40 -23.11 1.26
CA SER A 261 13.59 -24.00 2.42
C SER A 261 12.47 -23.98 3.46
N LEU A 262 11.84 -22.83 3.72
CA LEU A 262 10.88 -22.71 4.83
C LEU A 262 9.43 -23.04 4.43
N CYS A 263 9.07 -22.87 3.15
CA CYS A 263 7.74 -23.24 2.66
C CYS A 263 7.77 -24.64 2.01
N PRO A 264 6.79 -25.51 2.32
CA PRO A 264 6.69 -26.82 1.67
C PRO A 264 6.48 -26.65 0.16
N ALA A 265 6.82 -27.68 -0.62
CA ALA A 265 6.56 -27.70 -2.07
C ALA A 265 5.07 -27.46 -2.40
N SER A 266 4.17 -27.77 -1.47
CA SER A 266 2.72 -27.54 -1.58
C SER A 266 2.26 -26.10 -1.35
N ALA A 267 3.14 -25.18 -0.96
CA ALA A 267 2.77 -23.77 -0.83
C ALA A 267 2.46 -23.15 -2.20
N VAL A 268 1.30 -22.50 -2.29
CA VAL A 268 0.87 -21.80 -3.51
C VAL A 268 1.67 -20.51 -3.64
N LEU A 269 2.38 -20.38 -4.76
CA LEU A 269 3.04 -19.13 -5.14
C LEU A 269 2.00 -18.22 -5.79
N MET A 270 1.96 -16.96 -5.36
CA MET A 270 1.05 -15.96 -5.92
C MET A 270 1.79 -14.66 -6.21
N THR A 271 1.33 -13.93 -7.22
CA THR A 271 1.94 -12.66 -7.65
C THR A 271 0.89 -11.58 -7.92
N ARG A 272 1.29 -10.32 -7.78
CA ARG A 272 0.51 -9.15 -8.15
C ARG A 272 1.42 -7.96 -8.43
N GLU A 273 1.04 -7.13 -9.41
CA GLU A 273 1.62 -5.80 -9.58
C GLU A 273 1.19 -4.84 -8.47
N ILE A 274 2.15 -4.08 -7.95
CA ILE A 274 1.90 -3.08 -6.91
C ILE A 274 1.45 -1.81 -7.59
N SER A 275 0.14 -1.72 -7.83
CA SER A 275 -0.55 -0.51 -8.27
C SER A 275 -1.53 -0.01 -7.22
N PHE A 276 -1.80 1.29 -7.26
CA PHE A 276 -2.60 2.02 -6.28
C PHE A 276 -4.09 2.12 -6.65
#